data_AF-B7PQA8-F1
#
_entry.id   AF-B7PQA8-F1
#
_cell.length_a   1.000
_cell.length_b   1.000
_cell.length_c   1.000
_cell.angle_alpha   90.00
_cell.angle_beta   90.00
_cell.angle_gamma   90.00
#
_symmetry.space_group_name_H-M   'P 1'
#
loop_
_entity.id
_entity.type
_entity.pdbx_description
1 polymer ?
#
loop_
_entity_poly.entity_id
_entity_poly.type
_entity_poly.pdbx_seq_one_letter_code
_entity_poly.pdbx_strand_id
1 'polypeptide(L)'
;MASIFSLRRRSSLIRLVSLLCIAGFTLLFLRGLPSSDVRSDLDTSAPKARQQFAADRSGSSDRLAPAKWQPPRGSPPDWGADGRGVYLKGEEKKQADMEFKRAGFNAYISDRIPLNRSVGNRRSP
;
A
#
# COMPACT_ATOMS: atom_id res chain seq x y z
N MET A 1 50.55 44.31 -23.37
CA MET A 1 50.16 43.71 -22.09
C MET A 1 49.19 42.58 -22.36
N ALA A 2 49.62 41.31 -22.31
CA ALA A 2 48.76 40.16 -22.57
C ALA A 2 48.82 39.19 -21.37
N SER A 3 47.65 38.92 -20.80
CA SER A 3 47.43 38.22 -19.54
C SER A 3 47.67 36.70 -19.67
N ILE A 4 48.54 36.15 -18.82
CA ILE A 4 48.96 34.73 -18.82
C ILE A 4 48.17 33.88 -17.79
N PHE A 5 47.11 34.40 -17.17
CA PHE A 5 46.50 33.76 -15.99
C PHE A 5 45.07 33.24 -16.18
N SER A 6 44.81 32.30 -17.11
CA SER A 6 43.46 31.73 -17.26
C SER A 6 43.36 30.18 -17.29
N LEU A 7 44.46 29.44 -17.20
CA LEU A 7 44.42 27.96 -17.31
C LEU A 7 44.55 27.16 -16.01
N ARG A 8 44.92 27.78 -14.87
CA ARG A 8 45.09 27.05 -13.58
C ARG A 8 43.85 27.00 -12.68
N ARG A 9 42.79 27.78 -12.97
CA ARG A 9 41.58 27.90 -12.12
C ARG A 9 40.48 26.88 -12.41
N ARG A 10 40.52 26.19 -13.56
CA ARG A 10 39.46 25.26 -13.97
C ARG A 10 39.47 23.98 -13.14
N SER A 11 40.65 23.46 -12.81
CA SER A 11 40.77 22.23 -12.00
C SER A 11 40.29 22.43 -10.56
N SER A 12 40.56 23.58 -9.94
CA SER A 12 40.08 23.87 -8.58
C SER A 12 38.56 24.06 -8.53
N LEU A 13 37.97 24.68 -9.55
CA LEU A 13 36.51 24.82 -9.67
C LEU A 13 35.82 23.46 -9.83
N ILE A 14 36.35 22.58 -10.69
CA ILE A 14 35.82 21.21 -10.86
C ILE A 14 35.91 20.42 -9.55
N ARG A 15 37.03 20.54 -8.82
CA ARG A 15 37.20 19.90 -7.51
C ARG A 15 36.24 20.43 -6.47
N LEU A 16 36.01 21.75 -6.41
CA LEU A 16 35.06 22.36 -5.48
C LEU A 16 33.62 21.96 -5.79
N VAL A 17 33.22 21.94 -7.07
CA VAL A 17 31.88 21.49 -7.47
C VAL A 17 31.70 20.00 -7.16
N SER A 18 32.70 19.16 -7.45
CA SER A 18 32.65 17.73 -7.12
C SER A 18 32.53 17.49 -5.62
N LEU A 19 33.30 18.20 -4.78
CA LEU A 19 33.20 18.11 -3.32
C LEU A 19 31.84 18.60 -2.81
N LEU A 20 31.29 19.68 -3.37
CA LEU A 20 29.97 20.18 -3.02
C LEU A 20 28.87 19.18 -3.40
N CYS A 21 28.97 18.55 -4.56
CA CYS A 21 28.04 17.50 -5.01
C CYS A 21 28.12 16.26 -4.11
N ILE A 22 29.33 15.82 -3.74
CA ILE A 22 29.53 14.67 -2.85
C ILE A 22 28.97 14.98 -1.45
N ALA A 23 29.28 16.15 -0.88
CA ALA A 23 28.76 16.56 0.43
C ALA A 23 27.24 16.78 0.43
N GLY A 24 26.68 17.32 -0.65
CA GLY A 24 25.25 17.46 -0.83
C GLY A 24 24.54 16.10 -0.97
N PHE A 25 25.13 15.18 -1.74
CA PHE A 25 24.61 13.82 -1.91
C PHE A 25 24.66 13.02 -0.61
N THR A 26 25.74 13.12 0.17
CA THR A 26 25.82 12.45 1.48
C THR A 26 24.82 13.03 2.47
N LEU A 27 24.58 14.34 2.48
CA LEU A 27 23.52 14.93 3.31
C LEU A 27 22.12 14.52 2.86
N LEU A 28 21.88 14.36 1.56
CA LEU A 28 20.64 13.80 1.01
C LEU A 28 20.47 12.32 1.37
N PHE A 29 21.53 11.52 1.34
CA PHE A 29 21.54 10.10 1.74
C PHE A 29 21.48 9.88 3.25
N LEU A 30 21.93 10.84 4.06
CA LEU A 30 21.77 10.78 5.52
C LEU A 30 20.40 11.29 5.99
N ARG A 31 19.77 12.24 5.27
CA ARG A 31 18.40 12.70 5.57
C ARG A 31 17.33 11.84 4.94
N GLY A 32 17.59 11.28 3.77
CA GLY A 32 16.85 10.14 3.28
C GLY A 32 17.47 8.91 3.88
N LEU A 33 17.08 8.52 5.11
CA LEU A 33 16.94 7.09 5.33
C LEU A 33 15.80 6.65 4.40
N PRO A 34 16.05 6.00 3.24
CA PRO A 34 15.09 5.02 2.82
C PRO A 34 15.09 3.98 3.94
N SER A 35 13.97 3.84 4.63
CA SER A 35 13.66 2.58 5.29
C SER A 35 13.45 1.56 4.17
N SER A 36 14.55 1.15 3.54
CA SER A 36 14.65 0.08 2.56
C SER A 36 15.17 -1.12 3.31
N ASP A 37 14.27 -1.79 4.03
CA ASP A 37 14.39 -3.23 4.30
C ASP A 37 13.02 -3.81 4.65
N VAL A 38 12.16 -3.86 3.62
CA VAL A 38 11.20 -4.96 3.50
C VAL A 38 11.45 -5.58 2.13
N ARG A 39 12.49 -6.42 2.07
CA ARG A 39 12.49 -7.71 1.37
C ARG A 39 11.57 -7.75 0.13
N SER A 40 12.06 -7.23 -0.99
CA SER A 40 11.56 -7.58 -2.33
C SER A 40 12.00 -9.00 -2.70
N ASP A 41 11.57 -9.98 -1.90
CA ASP A 41 11.60 -11.41 -2.21
C ASP A 41 10.21 -11.98 -1.93
N LEU A 42 9.19 -11.37 -2.51
CA LEU A 42 7.93 -12.07 -2.70
C LEU A 42 7.82 -12.35 -4.18
N ASP A 43 8.28 -13.55 -4.52
CA ASP A 43 7.92 -14.28 -5.71
C ASP A 43 6.55 -13.84 -6.23
N THR A 44 6.46 -13.70 -7.54
CA THR A 44 5.18 -13.79 -8.24
C THR A 44 4.64 -15.22 -8.09
N SER A 45 4.36 -15.65 -6.86
CA SER A 45 3.41 -16.71 -6.62
C SER A 45 2.05 -16.05 -6.77
N ALA A 46 1.47 -16.23 -7.97
CA ALA A 46 0.04 -16.17 -8.21
C ALA A 46 -0.70 -16.68 -6.95
N PRO A 47 -1.83 -16.09 -6.56
CA PRO A 47 -2.53 -16.50 -5.35
C PRO A 47 -2.76 -18.01 -5.44
N LYS A 48 -2.02 -18.73 -4.60
CA LYS A 48 -2.10 -20.16 -4.37
C LYS A 48 -3.38 -20.43 -3.59
N ALA A 49 -4.48 -20.02 -4.17
CA ALA A 49 -5.86 -20.24 -3.75
C ALA A 49 -6.67 -20.91 -4.86
N ARG A 50 -6.02 -21.36 -5.96
CA ARG A 50 -6.72 -22.00 -7.08
C ARG A 50 -6.17 -23.37 -7.55
N GLN A 51 -5.08 -23.89 -6.97
CA GLN A 51 -4.50 -25.16 -7.48
C GLN A 51 -4.09 -26.20 -6.43
N GLN A 52 -4.27 -25.98 -5.13
CA GLN A 52 -3.93 -27.00 -4.11
C GLN A 52 -5.07 -27.93 -3.71
N PHE A 53 -6.28 -27.75 -4.25
CA PHE A 53 -7.41 -28.63 -3.96
C PHE A 53 -7.67 -29.71 -5.02
N ALA A 54 -6.94 -29.70 -6.15
CA ALA A 54 -7.32 -30.49 -7.33
C ALA A 54 -6.52 -31.79 -7.54
N ALA A 55 -5.47 -32.07 -6.76
CA ALA A 55 -4.56 -33.17 -7.09
C ALA A 55 -4.36 -34.24 -6.00
N ASP A 56 -4.94 -34.10 -4.79
CA ASP A 56 -4.65 -35.07 -3.73
C ASP A 56 -5.80 -35.36 -2.74
N ARG A 57 -7.03 -35.45 -3.27
CA ARG A 57 -8.12 -36.11 -2.53
C ARG A 57 -9.09 -36.83 -3.47
N SER A 58 -8.66 -38.01 -3.87
CA SER A 58 -9.59 -39.12 -4.02
C SER A 58 -10.12 -39.44 -2.62
N GLY A 59 -11.40 -39.13 -2.35
CA GLY A 59 -12.07 -39.52 -1.11
C GLY A 59 -12.90 -38.44 -0.44
N SER A 60 -14.21 -38.73 -0.35
CA SER A 60 -15.30 -38.05 0.34
C SER A 60 -15.80 -36.72 -0.22
N SER A 61 -16.95 -36.81 -0.88
CA SER A 61 -17.80 -35.67 -1.25
C SER A 61 -18.61 -35.18 -0.04
N ASP A 62 -17.94 -34.78 1.03
CA ASP A 62 -18.58 -34.01 2.10
C ASP A 62 -18.50 -32.53 1.72
N ARG A 63 -19.45 -32.08 0.89
CA ARG A 63 -19.64 -30.66 0.57
C ARG A 63 -20.02 -29.92 1.85
N LEU A 64 -19.02 -29.46 2.60
CA LEU A 64 -19.20 -28.46 3.64
C LEU A 64 -19.94 -27.27 3.01
N ALA A 65 -21.12 -26.96 3.54
CA ALA A 65 -21.88 -25.79 3.11
C ALA A 65 -20.95 -24.56 3.16
N PRO A 66 -20.99 -23.66 2.16
CA PRO A 66 -20.12 -22.49 2.15
C PRO A 66 -20.28 -21.74 3.47
N ALA A 67 -19.16 -21.53 4.18
CA ALA A 67 -19.18 -20.84 5.46
C ALA A 67 -19.86 -19.48 5.27
N LYS A 68 -20.94 -19.24 6.01
CA LYS A 68 -21.64 -17.96 6.00
C LYS A 68 -20.63 -16.89 6.44
N TRP A 69 -20.33 -15.96 5.55
CA TRP A 69 -19.43 -14.85 5.85
C TRP A 69 -19.94 -14.09 7.08
N GLN A 70 -19.03 -13.80 8.00
CA GLN A 70 -19.29 -13.03 9.21
C GLN A 70 -18.29 -11.87 9.25
N PRO A 71 -18.75 -10.66 9.56
CA PRO A 71 -17.84 -9.53 9.65
C PRO A 71 -16.89 -9.70 10.85
N PRO A 72 -15.71 -9.05 10.81
CA PRO A 72 -14.83 -8.97 11.97
C PRO A 72 -15.56 -8.45 13.21
N ARG A 73 -15.17 -8.94 14.39
CA ARG A 73 -15.76 -8.50 15.67
C ARG A 73 -15.68 -6.97 15.80
N GLY A 74 -16.78 -6.37 16.24
CA GLY A 74 -16.89 -4.92 16.39
C GLY A 74 -17.40 -4.17 15.16
N SER A 75 -17.69 -4.86 14.05
CA SER A 75 -18.34 -4.26 12.88
C SER A 75 -19.85 -4.15 13.10
N PRO A 76 -20.42 -2.93 13.13
CA PRO A 76 -21.86 -2.74 13.20
C PRO A 76 -22.56 -3.32 11.96
N PRO A 77 -23.71 -3.99 12.12
CA PRO A 77 -24.42 -4.65 11.02
C PRO A 77 -25.02 -3.66 10.00
N ASP A 78 -25.10 -2.38 10.35
CA ASP A 78 -25.68 -1.30 9.55
C ASP A 78 -24.64 -0.50 8.74
N TRP A 79 -23.36 -0.87 8.81
CA TRP A 79 -22.31 -0.23 8.03
C TRP A 79 -22.57 -0.32 6.53
N GLY A 80 -22.62 0.85 5.89
CA GLY A 80 -22.84 0.93 4.45
C GLY A 80 -24.27 0.57 4.01
N ALA A 81 -25.21 0.38 4.94
CA ALA A 81 -26.60 0.10 4.62
C ALA A 81 -27.21 1.25 3.79
N ASP A 82 -28.00 0.89 2.79
CA ASP A 82 -28.58 1.78 1.78
C ASP A 82 -27.55 2.63 1.01
N GLY A 83 -26.28 2.24 1.04
CA GLY A 83 -25.18 3.02 0.48
C GLY A 83 -24.80 4.25 1.31
N ARG A 84 -25.13 4.29 2.62
CA ARG A 84 -24.69 5.37 3.52
C ARG A 84 -23.17 5.36 3.72
N GLY A 85 -22.60 6.54 3.95
CA GLY A 85 -21.18 6.68 4.30
C GLY A 85 -20.88 6.15 5.70
N VAL A 86 -19.74 5.49 5.86
CA VAL A 86 -19.22 5.01 7.16
C VAL A 86 -18.13 5.97 7.62
N TYR A 87 -18.26 6.49 8.85
CA TYR A 87 -17.31 7.44 9.42
C TYR A 87 -16.63 6.85 10.66
N LEU A 88 -15.31 6.74 10.62
CA LEU A 88 -14.50 6.21 11.71
C LEU A 88 -13.95 7.33 12.59
N LYS A 89 -13.67 7.00 13.86
CA LYS A 89 -13.07 7.92 14.84
C LYS A 89 -11.85 7.28 15.50
N GLY A 90 -10.95 8.11 16.02
CA GLY A 90 -9.81 7.66 16.83
C GLY A 90 -8.82 6.76 16.09
N GLU A 91 -8.44 5.65 16.73
CA GLU A 91 -7.41 4.72 16.23
C GLU A 91 -7.86 3.95 14.97
N GLU A 92 -9.14 3.61 14.87
CA GLU A 92 -9.69 2.93 13.69
C GLU A 92 -9.51 3.77 12.43
N LYS A 93 -9.67 5.10 12.55
CA LYS A 93 -9.43 6.02 11.45
C LYS A 93 -7.96 5.99 11.01
N LYS A 94 -7.01 5.94 11.96
CA LYS A 94 -5.57 5.87 11.63
C LYS A 94 -5.24 4.58 10.87
N GLN A 95 -5.80 3.45 11.30
CA GLN A 95 -5.61 2.17 10.62
C GLN A 95 -6.20 2.21 9.21
N ALA A 96 -7.42 2.71 9.08
CA ALA A 96 -8.09 2.87 7.79
C ALA A 96 -7.33 3.81 6.84
N ASP A 97 -6.75 4.90 7.34
CA ASP A 97 -5.94 5.82 6.54
C ASP A 97 -4.62 5.17 6.07
N MET A 98 -3.99 4.32 6.89
CA MET A 98 -2.82 3.55 6.47
C MET A 98 -3.16 2.54 5.38
N GLU A 99 -4.28 1.82 5.52
CA GLU A 99 -4.74 0.88 4.51
C GLU A 99 -5.17 1.57 3.22
N PHE A 100 -5.81 2.74 3.32
CA PHE A 100 -6.13 3.57 2.17
C PHE A 100 -4.87 3.99 1.41
N LYS A 101 -3.83 4.45 2.12
CA LYS A 101 -2.54 4.80 1.49
C LYS A 101 -1.88 3.60 0.81
N ARG A 102 -2.05 2.39 1.35
CA ARG A 102 -1.47 1.16 0.81
C ARG A 102 -2.22 0.64 -0.42
N ALA A 103 -3.55 0.60 -0.37
CA ALA A 103 -4.38 -0.07 -1.37
C ALA A 103 -5.04 0.91 -2.38
N GLY A 104 -5.02 2.21 -2.11
CA GLY A 104 -5.74 3.23 -2.89
C GLY A 104 -7.24 3.28 -2.62
N PHE A 105 -7.75 2.40 -1.77
CA PHE A 105 -9.11 2.38 -1.26
C PHE A 105 -9.14 1.88 0.19
N ASN A 106 -10.22 2.15 0.91
CA ASN A 106 -10.33 1.83 2.32
C ASN A 106 -10.71 0.35 2.53
N ALA A 107 -9.70 -0.53 2.44
CA ALA A 107 -9.84 -1.97 2.67
C ALA A 107 -10.41 -2.27 4.06
N TYR A 108 -9.94 -1.57 5.08
CA TYR A 108 -10.42 -1.67 6.47
C TYR A 108 -11.95 -1.57 6.60
N ILE A 109 -12.56 -0.59 5.92
CA ILE A 109 -14.02 -0.43 5.92
C ILE A 109 -14.66 -1.52 5.05
N SER A 110 -14.08 -1.83 3.88
CA SER A 110 -14.60 -2.84 2.95
C SER A 110 -14.75 -4.22 3.59
N ASP A 111 -13.76 -4.64 4.38
CA ASP A 111 -13.74 -5.95 5.05
C ASP A 111 -14.77 -6.09 6.17
N ARG A 112 -15.37 -4.97 6.61
CA ARG A 112 -16.32 -4.91 7.72
C ARG A 112 -17.74 -4.61 7.26
N ILE A 113 -17.90 -4.08 6.06
CA ILE A 113 -19.20 -3.87 5.44
C ILE A 113 -19.82 -5.25 5.11
N PRO A 114 -21.10 -5.47 5.42
CA PRO A 114 -21.80 -6.69 5.02
C PRO A 114 -21.78 -6.89 3.50
N LEU A 115 -21.37 -8.09 3.06
CA LEU A 115 -21.36 -8.45 1.64
C LEU A 115 -22.76 -8.33 1.00
N ASN A 116 -23.81 -8.58 1.77
CA ASN A 116 -25.21 -8.55 1.34
C ASN A 116 -25.92 -7.25 1.75
N ARG A 117 -25.24 -6.10 1.70
CA ARG A 117 -25.85 -4.81 2.07
C ARG A 117 -26.88 -4.33 1.04
N SER A 118 -27.85 -3.56 1.52
CA SER A 118 -28.76 -2.80 0.65
C SER A 118 -28.05 -1.61 0.01
N VAL A 119 -28.54 -1.20 -1.17
CA VAL A 119 -28.11 0.02 -1.87
C VAL A 119 -29.36 0.81 -2.22
N GLY A 120 -29.38 2.11 -1.87
CA GLY A 120 -30.52 2.97 -2.20
C GLY A 120 -30.70 3.14 -3.71
N ASN A 121 -31.94 3.07 -4.18
CA ASN A 121 -32.26 3.34 -5.58
C ASN A 121 -32.12 4.85 -5.87
N ARG A 122 -31.22 5.21 -6.80
CA ARG A 122 -31.00 6.59 -7.25
C ARG A 122 -31.30 6.79 -8.74
N ARG A 123 -32.00 5.85 -9.36
CA ARG A 123 -32.40 5.96 -10.77
C ARG A 123 -33.54 6.98 -10.87
N SER A 124 -33.53 7.76 -11.95
CA SER A 124 -34.68 8.60 -12.31
C SER A 124 -35.90 7.72 -12.56
N PRO A 125 -37.11 8.20 -12.23
CA PRO A 125 -38.36 7.50 -12.52
C PRO A 125 -38.56 7.27 -14.02
#